data_AF-A0A1V6I2F7-F1
#
_entry.id   AF-A0A1V6I2F7-F1
#
_cell.length_a   1.000
_cell.length_b   1.000
_cell.length_c   1.000
_cell.angle_alpha   90.00
_cell.angle_beta   90.00
_cell.angle_gamma   90.00
#
_symmetry.space_group_name_H-M   'P 1'
#
loop_
_entity.id
_entity.type
_entity.pdbx_description
1 polymer ?
#
loop_
_entity_poly.entity_id
_entity_poly.type
_entity_poly.pdbx_seq_one_letter_code
_entity_poly.pdbx_strand_id
1 'polypeptide(L)'
;MSIFLFTVALVVFEYNTFLYDKLDMKFSYTPKVYLLNFLYFSFAYFVPVILVKSFSSSKIKLNSQFWIKGILGIIIISLYVSFYSFYKLVYKLPSPDYYYWYYTLSNASGLLIVVLPLAIIYLIFDRKSEVPFYGANLKHFNFRLALLLSVIAFLIALLGVKFSDVSNYYPIVNRTGYESFAAKHGISKIFSAGLFELSYMFDFAIVELIFRGFMIFAFVKFLGKKAVLPVAVLYTVIHFGKPLPETISSFFGAYILGIIAINQKNIGIGVVLHCVLAFSVEMLTLVKS
;
A
#
# COMPACT_ATOMS: atom_id res chain seq x y z
N MET A 1 -3.82 20.96 11.04
CA MET A 1 -4.64 21.61 9.99
C MET A 1 -3.94 21.61 8.63
N SER A 2 -2.72 22.16 8.50
CA SER A 2 -2.07 22.35 7.19
C SER A 2 -1.87 21.08 6.35
N ILE A 3 -1.50 19.95 6.96
CA ILE A 3 -1.31 18.67 6.24
C ILE A 3 -2.63 18.13 5.73
N PHE A 4 -3.68 18.21 6.56
CA PHE A 4 -5.02 17.76 6.17
C PHE A 4 -5.55 18.59 5.00
N LEU A 5 -5.42 19.92 5.05
CA LEU A 5 -5.80 20.81 3.95
C LEU A 5 -5.00 20.50 2.67
N PHE A 6 -3.71 20.23 2.80
CA PHE A 6 -2.88 19.81 1.67
C PHE A 6 -3.37 18.50 1.05
N THR A 7 -3.68 17.48 1.87
CA THR A 7 -4.26 16.22 1.39
C THR A 7 -5.61 16.42 0.71
N VAL A 8 -6.49 17.25 1.29
CA VAL A 8 -7.78 17.58 0.67
C VAL A 8 -7.57 18.25 -0.69
N ALA A 9 -6.65 19.21 -0.79
CA ALA A 9 -6.34 19.87 -2.06
C ALA A 9 -5.83 18.88 -3.12
N LEU A 10 -4.98 17.92 -2.73
CA LEU A 10 -4.50 16.86 -3.62
C LEU A 10 -5.65 15.96 -4.11
N VAL A 11 -6.52 15.48 -3.21
CA VAL A 11 -7.66 14.62 -3.56
C VAL A 11 -8.65 15.38 -4.45
N VAL A 12 -9.00 16.62 -4.11
CA VAL A 12 -9.89 17.44 -4.93
C VAL A 12 -9.28 17.68 -6.30
N PHE A 13 -8.00 18.01 -6.39
CA PHE A 13 -7.33 18.20 -7.67
C PHE A 13 -7.36 16.93 -8.53
N GLU A 14 -7.02 15.78 -7.96
CA GLU A 14 -7.00 14.53 -8.73
C GLU A 14 -8.40 14.15 -9.22
N TYR A 15 -9.42 14.12 -8.35
CA TYR A 15 -10.76 13.67 -8.75
C TYR A 15 -11.54 14.68 -9.61
N ASN A 16 -11.02 15.90 -9.82
CA ASN A 16 -11.55 16.83 -10.81
C ASN A 16 -10.82 16.76 -12.16
N THR A 17 -9.53 16.40 -12.16
CA THR A 17 -8.68 16.46 -13.37
C THR A 17 -8.33 15.09 -13.94
N PHE A 18 -8.34 14.06 -13.10
CA PHE A 18 -7.84 12.71 -13.34
C PHE A 18 -6.41 12.72 -13.89
N LEU A 19 -5.58 13.64 -13.40
CA LEU A 19 -4.26 13.89 -13.99
C LEU A 19 -3.33 12.71 -13.74
N TYR A 20 -3.27 12.20 -12.51
CA TYR A 20 -2.46 11.02 -12.19
C TYR A 20 -2.93 9.83 -13.01
N ASP A 21 -4.25 9.57 -13.04
CA ASP A 21 -4.81 8.43 -13.76
C ASP A 21 -4.49 8.48 -15.27
N LYS A 22 -4.64 9.65 -15.89
CA LYS A 22 -4.31 9.85 -17.31
C LYS A 22 -2.82 9.66 -17.59
N LEU A 23 -1.95 10.14 -16.70
CA LEU A 23 -0.51 10.04 -16.87
C LEU A 23 0.01 8.62 -16.60
N ASP A 24 -0.49 7.95 -15.55
CA ASP A 24 -0.16 6.56 -15.28
C ASP A 24 -0.55 5.69 -16.48
N MET A 25 -1.81 5.77 -16.94
CA MET A 25 -2.28 5.04 -18.11
C MET A 25 -1.45 5.33 -19.38
N LYS A 26 -1.08 6.59 -19.60
CA LYS A 26 -0.27 6.99 -20.77
C LYS A 26 1.15 6.42 -20.73
N PHE A 27 1.73 6.28 -19.55
CA PHE A 27 3.11 5.83 -19.37
C PHE A 27 3.21 4.38 -18.88
N SER A 28 2.11 3.69 -18.61
CA SER A 28 2.06 2.28 -18.23
C SER A 28 2.91 1.45 -19.18
N TYR A 29 3.60 0.44 -18.64
CA TYR A 29 4.52 -0.43 -19.39
C TYR A 29 5.75 0.27 -20.01
N THR A 30 6.00 1.56 -19.70
CA THR A 30 7.22 2.27 -20.12
C THR A 30 8.08 2.67 -18.90
N PRO A 31 9.41 2.82 -19.04
CA PRO A 31 10.25 3.29 -17.93
C PRO A 31 9.88 4.69 -17.39
N LYS A 32 9.13 5.49 -18.16
CA LYS A 32 8.71 6.84 -17.76
C LYS A 32 7.77 6.83 -16.55
N VAL A 33 7.01 5.74 -16.34
CA VAL A 33 6.09 5.63 -15.20
C VAL A 33 6.83 5.68 -13.86
N TYR A 34 8.06 5.13 -13.80
CA TYR A 34 8.86 5.17 -12.57
C TYR A 34 9.28 6.59 -12.21
N LEU A 35 9.62 7.41 -13.21
CA LEU A 35 9.95 8.82 -13.00
C LEU A 35 8.70 9.62 -12.60
N LEU A 36 7.57 9.40 -13.27
CA LEU A 36 6.28 10.01 -12.91
C LEU A 36 5.96 9.77 -11.43
N ASN A 37 5.96 8.50 -11.02
CA ASN A 37 5.67 8.11 -9.65
C ASN A 37 6.69 8.66 -8.67
N PHE A 38 7.98 8.64 -9.02
CA PHE A 38 9.01 9.24 -8.17
C PHE A 38 8.73 10.71 -7.89
N LEU A 39 8.30 11.48 -8.89
CA LEU A 39 7.96 12.89 -8.73
C LEU A 39 6.69 13.08 -7.89
N TYR A 40 5.61 12.35 -8.20
CA TYR A 40 4.34 12.42 -7.47
C TYR A 40 4.51 12.03 -6.00
N PHE A 41 5.19 10.91 -5.74
CA PHE A 41 5.39 10.39 -4.39
C PHE A 41 6.41 11.23 -3.60
N SER A 42 7.42 11.79 -4.27
CA SER A 42 8.32 12.77 -3.65
C SER A 42 7.54 14.01 -3.21
N PHE A 43 6.66 14.54 -4.06
CA PHE A 43 5.81 15.68 -3.72
C PHE A 43 4.89 15.35 -2.55
N ALA A 44 4.20 14.21 -2.61
CA ALA A 44 3.27 13.75 -1.59
C ALA A 44 3.93 13.46 -0.23
N TYR A 45 5.22 13.12 -0.20
CA TYR A 45 5.94 12.83 1.05
C TYR A 45 6.73 14.02 1.58
N PHE A 46 7.58 14.65 0.75
CA PHE A 46 8.50 15.68 1.22
C PHE A 46 7.82 17.02 1.51
N VAL A 47 6.73 17.37 0.82
CA VAL A 47 5.97 18.59 1.15
C VAL A 47 5.35 18.48 2.56
N PRO A 48 4.64 17.40 2.94
CA PRO A 48 4.21 17.20 4.31
C PRO A 48 5.34 17.15 5.33
N VAL A 49 6.51 16.59 5.00
CA VAL A 49 7.69 16.65 5.89
C VAL A 49 8.08 18.10 6.16
N ILE A 50 8.14 18.94 5.13
CA ILE A 50 8.45 20.36 5.27
C ILE A 50 7.38 21.06 6.10
N LEU A 51 6.10 20.77 5.86
CA LEU A 51 5.00 21.31 6.68
C LEU A 51 5.11 20.86 8.15
N VAL A 52 5.38 19.58 8.42
CA VAL A 52 5.62 19.07 9.78
C VAL A 52 6.75 19.84 10.43
N LYS A 53 7.86 20.05 9.71
CA LYS A 53 9.01 20.80 10.22
C LYS A 53 8.68 22.26 10.52
N SER A 54 8.01 22.96 9.61
CA SER A 54 7.68 24.38 9.74
C SER A 54 6.69 24.68 10.87
N PHE A 55 5.77 23.75 11.15
CA PHE A 55 4.76 23.92 12.19
C PHE A 55 5.05 23.12 13.47
N SER A 56 6.23 22.51 13.59
CA SER A 56 6.62 21.83 14.82
C SER A 56 7.18 22.82 15.84
N SER A 57 6.67 22.77 17.07
CA SER A 57 7.28 23.45 18.22
C SER A 57 8.67 22.91 18.55
N SER A 58 8.98 21.67 18.17
CA SER A 58 10.30 21.07 18.35
C SER A 58 11.21 21.31 17.15
N LYS A 59 12.51 21.53 17.42
CA LYS A 59 13.53 21.72 16.38
C LYS A 59 13.80 20.41 15.63
N ILE A 60 13.16 20.25 14.46
CA ILE A 60 13.36 19.09 13.58
C ILE A 60 14.61 19.27 12.71
N LYS A 61 15.60 18.39 12.90
CA LYS A 61 16.83 18.35 12.09
C LYS A 61 16.76 17.22 11.06
N LEU A 62 16.71 17.58 9.78
CA LEU A 62 16.74 16.63 8.66
C LEU A 62 18.19 16.53 8.16
N ASN A 63 18.89 15.47 8.56
CA ASN A 63 20.28 15.24 8.18
C ASN A 63 20.40 14.40 6.90
N SER A 64 21.62 14.10 6.46
CA SER A 64 21.85 13.31 5.24
C SER A 64 21.21 11.92 5.30
N GLN A 65 21.15 11.27 6.48
CA GLN A 65 20.49 9.97 6.62
C GLN A 65 18.98 10.07 6.38
N PHE A 66 18.33 11.15 6.83
CA PHE A 66 16.91 11.39 6.53
C PHE A 66 16.69 11.44 5.01
N TRP A 67 17.49 12.23 4.29
CA TRP A 67 17.33 12.41 2.86
C TRP A 67 17.65 11.14 2.06
N ILE A 68 18.75 10.45 2.39
CA ILE A 68 19.13 9.19 1.72
C ILE A 68 18.01 8.15 1.87
N LYS A 69 17.54 7.91 3.10
CA LYS A 69 16.47 6.94 3.34
C LYS A 69 15.15 7.38 2.73
N GLY A 70 14.84 8.67 2.76
CA GLY A 70 13.63 9.22 2.15
C GLY A 70 13.62 8.96 0.66
N ILE A 71 14.69 9.31 -0.04
CA ILE A 71 14.81 9.11 -1.49
C ILE A 71 14.78 7.62 -1.84
N LEU A 72 15.52 6.78 -1.11
CA LEU A 72 15.48 5.33 -1.31
C LEU A 72 14.08 4.75 -1.10
N GLY A 73 13.36 5.21 -0.07
CA GLY A 73 11.97 4.83 0.18
C GLY A 73 11.04 5.19 -0.97
N ILE A 74 11.13 6.43 -1.46
CA ILE A 74 10.32 6.87 -2.59
C ILE A 74 10.67 6.11 -3.87
N ILE A 75 11.94 5.79 -4.12
CA ILE A 75 12.34 4.95 -5.25
C ILE A 75 11.70 3.56 -5.12
N ILE A 76 11.80 2.91 -3.96
CA ILE A 76 11.20 1.59 -3.71
C ILE A 76 9.68 1.62 -3.95
N ILE A 77 8.98 2.64 -3.42
CA ILE A 77 7.54 2.80 -3.61
C ILE A 77 7.19 3.02 -5.08
N SER A 78 7.96 3.86 -5.78
CA SER A 78 7.72 4.17 -7.20
C SER A 78 7.91 2.96 -8.09
N LEU A 79 8.90 2.12 -7.78
CA LEU A 79 9.14 0.85 -8.48
C LEU A 79 8.05 -0.18 -8.15
N TYR A 80 7.64 -0.26 -6.89
CA TYR A 80 6.65 -1.22 -6.40
C TYR A 80 5.26 -0.95 -6.99
N VAL A 81 4.76 0.29 -6.91
CA VAL A 81 3.42 0.66 -7.40
C VAL A 81 3.29 0.48 -8.91
N SER A 82 4.36 0.67 -9.67
CA SER A 82 4.35 0.53 -11.14
C SER A 82 5.19 -0.64 -11.64
N PHE A 83 5.26 -1.74 -10.88
CA PHE A 83 6.03 -2.90 -11.32
C PHE A 83 5.33 -3.68 -12.43
N TYR A 84 5.49 -3.20 -13.65
CA TYR A 84 4.95 -3.86 -14.84
C TYR A 84 5.88 -4.94 -15.40
N SER A 85 7.04 -5.22 -14.80
CA SER A 85 8.04 -6.09 -15.44
C SER A 85 7.60 -7.55 -15.58
N PHE A 86 6.71 -8.05 -14.72
CA PHE A 86 6.10 -9.38 -14.89
C PHE A 86 5.28 -9.51 -16.17
N TYR A 87 4.78 -8.40 -16.72
CA TYR A 87 4.17 -8.37 -18.06
C TYR A 87 5.07 -9.08 -19.09
N LYS A 88 6.37 -8.78 -19.10
CA LYS A 88 7.31 -9.35 -20.08
C LYS A 88 7.53 -10.86 -19.91
N LEU A 89 7.27 -11.41 -18.72
CA LEU A 89 7.39 -12.84 -18.45
C LEU A 89 6.16 -13.62 -18.91
N VAL A 90 4.98 -13.00 -18.88
CA VAL A 90 3.71 -13.71 -19.10
C VAL A 90 2.98 -13.30 -20.39
N TYR A 91 3.34 -12.19 -21.06
CA TYR A 91 2.58 -11.65 -22.23
C TYR A 91 2.45 -12.59 -23.42
N LYS A 92 3.32 -13.61 -23.53
CA LYS A 92 3.25 -14.61 -24.61
C LYS A 92 2.29 -15.76 -24.30
N LEU A 93 1.80 -15.87 -23.07
CA LEU A 93 0.86 -16.91 -22.70
C LEU A 93 -0.52 -16.62 -23.34
N PRO A 94 -1.23 -17.65 -23.83
CA PRO A 94 -2.59 -17.46 -24.31
C PRO A 94 -3.54 -17.11 -23.15
N SER A 95 -4.66 -16.46 -23.47
CA SER A 95 -5.77 -16.32 -22.50
C SER A 95 -6.25 -17.70 -22.04
N PRO A 96 -6.61 -17.90 -20.77
CA PRO A 96 -6.62 -16.94 -19.66
C PRO A 96 -5.30 -16.87 -18.85
N ASP A 97 -4.32 -17.72 -19.14
CA ASP A 97 -3.06 -17.85 -18.40
C ASP A 97 -2.29 -16.54 -18.25
N TYR A 98 -2.26 -15.74 -19.31
CA TYR A 98 -1.63 -14.43 -19.27
C TYR A 98 -2.19 -13.55 -18.15
N TYR A 99 -3.51 -13.36 -18.10
CA TYR A 99 -4.17 -12.52 -17.10
C TYR A 99 -3.98 -13.09 -15.70
N TYR A 100 -4.21 -14.40 -15.54
CA TYR A 100 -4.12 -15.06 -14.25
C TYR A 100 -2.72 -14.93 -13.64
N TRP A 101 -1.68 -15.28 -14.39
CA TRP A 101 -0.31 -15.21 -13.90
C TRP A 101 0.20 -13.78 -13.78
N TYR A 102 -0.23 -12.86 -14.64
CA TYR A 102 0.13 -11.44 -14.51
C TYR A 102 -0.31 -10.87 -13.16
N TYR A 103 -1.59 -10.99 -12.79
CA TYR A 103 -2.09 -10.48 -11.52
C TYR A 103 -1.50 -11.23 -10.32
N THR A 104 -1.44 -12.55 -10.38
CA THR A 104 -0.94 -13.38 -9.27
C THR A 104 0.54 -13.12 -8.99
N LEU A 105 1.39 -13.02 -10.01
CA LEU A 105 2.83 -12.75 -9.84
C LEU A 105 3.10 -11.29 -9.49
N SER A 106 2.30 -10.35 -9.99
CA SER A 106 2.45 -8.93 -9.64
C SER A 106 2.29 -8.70 -8.15
N ASN A 107 1.32 -9.36 -7.50
CA ASN A 107 1.15 -9.32 -6.05
C ASN A 107 2.31 -9.98 -5.27
N ALA A 108 3.07 -10.88 -5.89
CA ALA A 108 4.27 -11.50 -5.29
C ALA A 108 5.56 -10.68 -5.50
N SER A 109 5.52 -9.64 -6.35
CA SER A 109 6.70 -8.85 -6.76
C SER A 109 7.41 -8.14 -5.61
N GLY A 110 6.68 -7.85 -4.53
CA GLY A 110 7.17 -7.17 -3.34
C GLY A 110 8.37 -7.85 -2.66
N LEU A 111 8.52 -9.16 -2.78
CA LEU A 111 9.69 -9.86 -2.22
C LEU A 111 11.02 -9.30 -2.77
N LEU A 112 11.08 -9.07 -4.08
CA LEU A 112 12.30 -8.62 -4.74
C LEU A 112 12.45 -7.09 -4.72
N ILE A 113 11.35 -6.36 -4.88
CA ILE A 113 11.38 -4.90 -5.03
C ILE A 113 11.41 -4.18 -3.69
N VAL A 114 10.87 -4.82 -2.65
CA VAL A 114 10.68 -4.20 -1.35
C VAL A 114 11.49 -4.92 -0.29
N VAL A 115 11.25 -6.21 -0.05
CA VAL A 115 11.87 -6.90 1.09
C VAL A 115 13.38 -6.93 0.95
N LEU A 116 13.91 -7.29 -0.23
CA LEU A 116 15.34 -7.34 -0.47
C LEU A 116 16.03 -5.95 -0.32
N PRO A 117 15.59 -4.87 -1.00
CA PRO A 117 16.15 -3.54 -0.79
C PRO A 117 16.01 -3.02 0.64
N LEU A 118 14.86 -3.22 1.29
CA LEU A 118 14.67 -2.82 2.68
C LEU A 118 15.56 -3.62 3.63
N ALA A 119 15.87 -4.88 3.34
CA ALA A 119 16.82 -5.67 4.10
C ALA A 119 18.24 -5.13 3.97
N ILE A 120 18.67 -4.76 2.76
CA ILE A 120 19.96 -4.12 2.53
C ILE A 120 20.04 -2.79 3.32
N ILE A 121 19.01 -1.94 3.21
CA ILE A 121 18.94 -0.67 3.96
C ILE A 121 18.96 -0.93 5.46
N TYR A 122 18.21 -1.91 5.96
CA TYR A 122 18.17 -2.26 7.37
C TYR A 122 19.54 -2.69 7.88
N LEU A 123 20.23 -3.56 7.15
CA LEU A 123 21.56 -4.05 7.52
C LEU A 123 22.62 -2.94 7.55
N ILE A 124 22.55 -1.99 6.60
CA ILE A 124 23.51 -0.88 6.52
C ILE A 124 23.21 0.21 7.56
N PHE A 125 21.94 0.60 7.72
CA PHE A 125 21.58 1.82 8.44
C PHE A 125 20.87 1.62 9.78
N ASP A 126 20.14 0.51 9.96
CA ASP A 126 19.17 0.36 11.05
C ASP A 126 19.30 -0.94 11.85
N ARG A 127 20.39 -1.69 11.68
CA ARG A 127 20.64 -2.96 12.39
C ARG A 127 20.60 -2.83 13.92
N LYS A 128 20.88 -1.62 14.44
CA LYS A 128 20.84 -1.28 15.88
C LYS A 128 19.52 -0.64 16.33
N SER A 129 18.48 -0.64 15.48
CA SER A 129 17.16 -0.13 15.82
C SER A 129 16.53 -0.93 16.97
N GLU A 130 15.84 -0.24 17.88
CA GLU A 130 15.03 -0.90 18.91
C GLU A 130 13.84 -1.68 18.34
N VAL A 131 13.43 -1.35 17.12
CA VAL A 131 12.33 -2.01 16.40
C VAL A 131 12.95 -2.89 15.32
N PRO A 132 13.03 -4.23 15.54
CA PRO A 132 13.66 -5.13 14.59
C PRO A 132 12.92 -5.15 13.26
N PHE A 133 13.69 -5.05 12.17
CA PHE A 133 13.21 -5.09 10.78
C PHE A 133 11.95 -4.26 10.55
N TYR A 134 11.96 -3.02 11.09
CA TYR A 134 10.84 -2.08 10.99
C TYR A 134 9.49 -2.65 11.48
N GLY A 135 9.50 -3.51 12.49
CA GLY A 135 8.28 -3.96 13.16
C GLY A 135 7.63 -5.19 12.51
N ALA A 136 8.23 -5.74 11.45
CA ALA A 136 7.85 -7.03 10.89
C ALA A 136 8.42 -8.17 11.74
N ASN A 137 7.84 -8.35 12.92
CA ASN A 137 8.17 -9.42 13.84
C ASN A 137 6.89 -9.87 14.59
N LEU A 138 6.94 -11.04 15.22
CA LEU A 138 5.80 -11.57 15.98
C LEU A 138 5.80 -11.12 17.45
N LYS A 139 6.82 -10.38 17.91
CA LYS A 139 6.91 -9.93 19.29
C LYS A 139 5.92 -8.80 19.53
N HIS A 140 5.29 -8.79 20.71
CA HIS A 140 4.33 -7.76 21.12
C HIS A 140 3.08 -7.65 20.24
N PHE A 141 2.72 -8.68 19.48
CA PHE A 141 1.46 -8.69 18.73
C PHE A 141 0.27 -8.71 19.69
N ASN A 142 -0.53 -7.65 19.70
CA ASN A 142 -1.72 -7.54 20.55
C ASN A 142 -2.93 -8.15 19.85
N PHE A 143 -3.16 -9.44 20.10
CA PHE A 143 -4.27 -10.19 19.50
C PHE A 143 -5.65 -9.62 19.83
N ARG A 144 -5.89 -9.13 21.05
CA ARG A 144 -7.18 -8.55 21.45
C ARG A 144 -7.50 -7.29 20.66
N LEU A 145 -6.49 -6.41 20.51
CA LEU A 145 -6.64 -5.21 19.70
C LEU A 145 -6.83 -5.56 18.22
N ALA A 146 -6.06 -6.52 17.70
CA ALA A 146 -6.21 -6.99 16.31
C ALA A 146 -7.63 -7.51 16.06
N LEU A 147 -8.16 -8.37 16.93
CA LEU A 147 -9.51 -8.92 16.80
C LEU A 147 -10.59 -7.83 16.83
N LEU A 148 -10.52 -6.91 17.80
CA LEU A 148 -11.47 -5.79 17.89
C LEU A 148 -11.46 -4.95 16.60
N LEU A 149 -10.27 -4.61 16.12
CA LEU A 149 -10.10 -3.80 14.93
C LEU A 149 -10.48 -4.56 13.64
N SER A 150 -10.32 -5.89 13.60
CA SER A 150 -10.80 -6.74 12.51
C SER A 150 -12.33 -6.74 12.41
N VAL A 151 -13.04 -6.76 13.54
CA VAL A 151 -14.50 -6.61 13.54
C VAL A 151 -14.89 -5.25 12.97
N ILE A 152 -14.21 -4.17 13.37
CA ILE A 152 -14.46 -2.84 12.82
C ILE A 152 -14.15 -2.79 11.31
N ALA A 153 -13.04 -3.38 10.87
CA ALA A 153 -12.67 -3.46 9.45
C ALA A 153 -13.72 -4.22 8.63
N PHE A 154 -14.25 -5.32 9.15
CA PHE A 154 -15.35 -6.06 8.52
C PHE A 154 -16.63 -5.23 8.43
N LEU A 155 -17.00 -4.48 9.48
CA LEU A 155 -18.14 -3.57 9.44
C LEU A 155 -17.94 -2.43 8.43
N ILE A 156 -16.72 -1.91 8.31
CA ILE A 156 -16.37 -0.93 7.27
C ILE A 156 -16.53 -1.56 5.88
N ALA A 157 -16.09 -2.80 5.66
CA ALA A 157 -16.32 -3.52 4.40
C ALA A 157 -17.81 -3.64 4.07
N LEU A 158 -18.64 -4.05 5.03
CA LEU A 158 -20.10 -4.18 4.88
C LEU A 158 -20.78 -2.87 4.49
N LEU A 159 -20.31 -1.74 5.01
CA LEU A 159 -20.79 -0.42 4.61
C LEU A 159 -20.21 0.02 3.27
N GLY A 160 -18.93 -0.27 3.04
CA GLY A 160 -18.18 0.07 1.83
C GLY A 160 -18.81 -0.52 0.57
N VAL A 161 -19.20 -1.79 0.60
CA VAL A 161 -19.84 -2.48 -0.54
C VAL A 161 -21.26 -1.99 -0.86
N LYS A 162 -21.78 -0.98 -0.14
CA LYS A 162 -23.02 -0.27 -0.48
C LYS A 162 -22.77 0.93 -1.41
N PHE A 163 -21.54 1.44 -1.49
CA PHE A 163 -21.17 2.48 -2.43
C PHE A 163 -20.95 1.87 -3.81
N SER A 164 -21.64 2.41 -4.83
CA SER A 164 -21.58 1.90 -6.21
C SER A 164 -20.16 1.84 -6.75
N ASP A 165 -19.35 2.85 -6.44
CA ASP A 165 -17.97 2.93 -6.93
C ASP A 165 -17.10 1.79 -6.39
N VAL A 166 -17.33 1.37 -5.14
CA VAL A 166 -16.64 0.24 -4.51
C VAL A 166 -17.15 -1.08 -5.10
N SER A 167 -18.47 -1.27 -5.16
CA SER A 167 -19.05 -2.52 -5.68
C SER A 167 -18.82 -2.75 -7.17
N ASN A 168 -18.56 -1.70 -7.96
CA ASN A 168 -18.20 -1.81 -9.37
C ASN A 168 -16.70 -2.08 -9.59
N TYR A 169 -15.86 -1.65 -8.65
CA TYR A 169 -14.42 -1.85 -8.72
C TYR A 169 -14.02 -3.27 -8.28
N TYR A 170 -14.71 -3.81 -7.29
CA TYR A 170 -14.52 -5.14 -6.72
C TYR A 170 -15.54 -6.15 -7.29
N PRO A 171 -15.22 -7.45 -7.36
CA PRO A 171 -14.00 -8.09 -6.83
C PRO A 171 -12.83 -8.07 -7.84
N ILE A 172 -11.62 -7.93 -7.34
CA ILE A 172 -10.40 -7.93 -8.15
C ILE A 172 -10.14 -9.31 -8.76
N VAL A 173 -10.51 -10.41 -8.08
CA VAL A 173 -10.26 -11.77 -8.58
C VAL A 173 -10.87 -12.01 -9.97
N ASN A 174 -11.97 -11.33 -10.31
CA ASN A 174 -12.60 -11.43 -11.64
C ASN A 174 -11.68 -10.93 -12.77
N ARG A 175 -10.79 -9.97 -12.50
CA ARG A 175 -9.83 -9.43 -13.47
C ARG A 175 -8.79 -10.46 -13.91
N THR A 176 -8.63 -11.54 -13.14
CA THR A 176 -7.64 -12.60 -13.40
C THR A 176 -8.15 -13.66 -14.37
N GLY A 177 -9.47 -13.75 -14.59
CA GLY A 177 -10.08 -14.86 -15.32
C GLY A 177 -9.98 -16.20 -14.60
N TYR A 178 -9.98 -16.20 -13.25
CA TYR A 178 -9.75 -17.39 -12.42
C TYR A 178 -10.64 -18.59 -12.77
N GLU A 179 -11.92 -18.37 -13.12
CA GLU A 179 -12.81 -19.48 -13.51
C GLU A 179 -12.39 -20.11 -14.85
N SER A 180 -12.06 -19.28 -15.85
CA SER A 180 -11.58 -19.75 -17.14
C SER A 180 -10.23 -20.45 -17.01
N PHE A 181 -9.34 -19.93 -16.16
CA PHE A 181 -8.06 -20.56 -15.85
C PHE A 181 -8.28 -21.94 -15.21
N ALA A 182 -9.19 -22.01 -14.23
CA ALA A 182 -9.52 -23.26 -13.56
C ALA A 182 -10.08 -24.31 -14.54
N ALA A 183 -11.02 -23.91 -15.40
CA ALA A 183 -11.63 -24.78 -16.40
C ALA A 183 -10.60 -25.31 -17.41
N LYS A 184 -9.71 -24.44 -17.92
CA LYS A 184 -8.68 -24.82 -18.89
C LYS A 184 -7.69 -25.84 -18.34
N HIS A 185 -7.32 -25.70 -17.07
CA HIS A 185 -6.32 -26.56 -16.41
C HIS A 185 -6.94 -27.75 -15.65
N GLY A 186 -8.26 -27.91 -15.67
CA GLY A 186 -8.95 -29.00 -14.98
C GLY A 186 -8.81 -28.94 -13.45
N ILE A 187 -8.64 -27.75 -12.87
CA ILE A 187 -8.50 -27.52 -11.43
C ILE A 187 -9.76 -26.89 -10.83
N SER A 188 -9.88 -26.92 -9.51
CA SER A 188 -11.00 -26.27 -8.81
C SER A 188 -10.94 -24.74 -8.94
N LYS A 189 -12.10 -24.11 -9.21
CA LYS A 189 -12.22 -22.65 -9.19
C LYS A 189 -11.88 -22.03 -7.83
N ILE A 190 -12.17 -22.75 -6.74
CA ILE A 190 -11.84 -22.31 -5.37
C ILE A 190 -10.33 -22.30 -5.18
N PHE A 191 -9.63 -23.30 -5.73
CA PHE A 191 -8.17 -23.35 -5.67
C PHE A 191 -7.54 -22.21 -6.50
N SER A 192 -8.05 -21.95 -7.70
CA SER A 192 -7.58 -20.84 -8.54
C SER A 192 -7.84 -19.47 -7.89
N ALA A 193 -9.05 -19.21 -7.39
CA ALA A 193 -9.34 -17.98 -6.64
C ALA A 193 -8.45 -17.88 -5.39
N GLY A 194 -8.35 -18.96 -4.60
CA GLY A 194 -7.58 -19.00 -3.36
C GLY A 194 -6.10 -18.72 -3.57
N LEU A 195 -5.49 -19.20 -4.66
CA LEU A 195 -4.09 -18.90 -4.96
C LEU A 195 -3.88 -17.41 -5.27
N PHE A 196 -4.78 -16.80 -6.05
CA PHE A 196 -4.74 -15.36 -6.29
C PHE A 196 -4.93 -14.57 -4.97
N GLU A 197 -5.95 -14.91 -4.17
CA GLU A 197 -6.25 -14.25 -2.90
C GLU A 197 -5.08 -14.35 -1.92
N LEU A 198 -4.41 -15.50 -1.82
CA LEU A 198 -3.21 -15.65 -0.98
C LEU A 198 -2.08 -14.73 -1.43
N SER A 199 -1.86 -14.60 -2.74
CA SER A 199 -0.87 -13.67 -3.28
C SER A 199 -1.28 -12.22 -3.00
N TYR A 200 -2.56 -11.89 -3.16
CA TYR A 200 -3.10 -10.56 -2.88
C TYR A 200 -3.00 -10.18 -1.39
N MET A 201 -3.31 -11.11 -0.49
CA MET A 201 -3.14 -10.95 0.96
C MET A 201 -1.67 -10.78 1.35
N PHE A 202 -0.76 -11.49 0.68
CA PHE A 202 0.68 -11.32 0.87
C PHE A 202 1.14 -9.91 0.49
N ASP A 203 0.61 -9.36 -0.60
CA ASP A 203 0.94 -8.00 -1.04
C ASP A 203 0.61 -6.94 0.03
N PHE A 204 -0.48 -7.11 0.79
CA PHE A 204 -0.76 -6.21 1.92
C PHE A 204 0.30 -6.26 3.03
N ALA A 205 0.96 -7.39 3.25
CA ALA A 205 2.08 -7.45 4.19
C ALA A 205 3.28 -6.63 3.68
N ILE A 206 3.51 -6.61 2.37
CA ILE A 206 4.51 -5.77 1.71
C ILE A 206 4.16 -4.29 1.87
N VAL A 207 2.91 -3.92 1.57
CA VAL A 207 2.41 -2.55 1.76
C VAL A 207 2.64 -2.09 3.20
N GLU A 208 2.27 -2.88 4.19
CA GLU A 208 2.45 -2.52 5.59
C GLU A 208 3.94 -2.42 5.98
N LEU A 209 4.80 -3.29 5.45
CA LEU A 209 6.25 -3.21 5.67
C LEU A 209 6.83 -1.91 5.10
N ILE A 210 6.35 -1.41 3.97
CA ILE A 210 6.77 -0.12 3.42
C ILE A 210 6.27 1.01 4.29
N PHE A 211 4.94 1.12 4.45
CA PHE A 211 4.33 2.34 4.96
C PHE A 211 4.36 2.40 6.48
N ARG A 212 3.96 1.33 7.18
CA ARG A 212 3.97 1.30 8.65
C ARG A 212 5.31 0.86 9.19
N GLY A 213 6.03 0.05 8.42
CA GLY A 213 7.38 -0.36 8.73
C GLY A 213 8.38 0.76 8.43
N PHE A 214 9.00 0.67 7.26
CA PHE A 214 10.14 1.50 6.89
C PHE A 214 9.85 3.00 7.00
N MET A 215 8.80 3.49 6.33
CA MET A 215 8.51 4.92 6.21
C MET A 215 8.10 5.58 7.54
N ILE A 216 7.67 4.81 8.54
CA ILE A 216 7.46 5.31 9.89
C ILE A 216 8.70 5.08 10.75
N PHE A 217 9.11 3.83 10.99
CA PHE A 217 10.15 3.53 12.00
C PHE A 217 11.52 4.07 11.63
N ALA A 218 11.89 4.13 10.34
CA ALA A 218 13.16 4.74 9.94
C ALA A 218 13.16 6.27 10.16
N PHE A 219 11.98 6.88 10.30
CA PHE A 219 11.79 8.34 10.34
C PHE A 219 11.29 8.89 11.69
N VAL A 220 10.77 8.04 12.59
CA VAL A 220 10.36 8.45 13.95
C VAL A 220 11.52 9.09 14.72
N LYS A 221 12.77 8.67 14.50
CA LYS A 221 13.94 9.30 15.12
C LYS A 221 14.19 10.76 14.68
N PHE A 222 13.62 11.19 13.55
CA PHE A 222 13.75 12.55 13.02
C PHE A 222 12.51 13.40 13.27
N LEU A 223 11.32 12.81 13.06
CA LEU A 223 10.04 13.52 13.09
C LEU A 223 9.21 13.23 14.36
N GLY A 224 9.69 12.34 15.24
CA GLY A 224 8.90 11.80 16.34
C GLY A 224 7.67 11.05 15.83
N LYS A 225 6.60 11.03 16.64
CA LYS A 225 5.30 10.45 16.23
C LYS A 225 4.66 11.16 15.03
N LYS A 226 5.13 12.36 14.66
CA LYS A 226 4.64 13.09 13.47
C LYS A 226 5.08 12.45 12.15
N ALA A 227 5.99 11.47 12.17
CA ALA A 227 6.37 10.68 10.98
C ALA A 227 5.16 10.01 10.29
N VAL A 228 4.09 9.75 11.03
CA VAL A 228 2.84 9.19 10.49
C VAL A 228 2.17 10.13 9.48
N LEU A 229 2.30 11.45 9.65
CA LEU A 229 1.54 12.42 8.85
C LEU A 229 1.98 12.45 7.37
N PRO A 230 3.29 12.57 7.03
CA PRO A 230 3.72 12.44 5.64
C PRO A 230 3.40 11.07 5.02
N VAL A 231 3.48 10.00 5.82
CA VAL A 231 3.10 8.66 5.38
C VAL A 231 1.62 8.58 5.04
N ALA A 232 0.75 9.21 5.82
CA ALA A 232 -0.69 9.24 5.54
C ALA A 232 -1.02 9.97 4.24
N VAL A 233 -0.35 11.09 3.95
CA VAL A 233 -0.52 11.79 2.67
C VAL A 233 -0.02 10.93 1.51
N LEU A 234 1.18 10.38 1.62
CA LEU A 234 1.74 9.52 0.58
C LEU A 234 0.83 8.30 0.32
N TYR A 235 0.32 7.68 1.38
CA TYR A 235 -0.60 6.54 1.29
C TYR A 235 -1.94 6.92 0.63
N THR A 236 -2.37 8.17 0.77
CA THR A 236 -3.55 8.68 0.05
C THR A 236 -3.28 8.79 -1.44
N VAL A 237 -2.10 9.31 -1.81
CA VAL A 237 -1.74 9.53 -3.22
C VAL A 237 -1.54 8.22 -3.99
N ILE A 238 -1.03 7.15 -3.36
CA ILE A 238 -0.97 5.84 -4.02
C ILE A 238 -2.37 5.20 -4.24
N HIS A 239 -3.43 5.75 -3.63
CA HIS A 239 -4.81 5.31 -3.85
C HIS A 239 -5.50 6.11 -4.97
N PHE A 240 -4.83 7.07 -5.59
CA PHE A 240 -5.37 7.71 -6.79
C PHE A 240 -5.69 6.66 -7.87
N GLY A 241 -6.84 6.84 -8.54
CA GLY A 241 -7.43 5.85 -9.44
C GLY A 241 -8.35 4.81 -8.79
N LYS A 242 -8.38 4.74 -7.45
CA LYS A 242 -9.35 3.89 -6.72
C LYS A 242 -10.67 4.63 -6.43
N PRO A 243 -11.73 3.93 -6.00
CA PRO A 243 -12.97 4.58 -5.56
C PRO A 243 -12.71 5.69 -4.54
N LEU A 244 -13.34 6.86 -4.73
CA LEU A 244 -13.13 8.04 -3.87
C LEU A 244 -13.30 7.72 -2.36
N PRO A 245 -14.29 6.94 -1.91
CA PRO A 245 -14.39 6.55 -0.50
C PRO A 245 -13.15 5.81 0.01
N GLU A 246 -12.55 4.93 -0.81
CA GLU A 246 -11.34 4.21 -0.45
C GLU A 246 -10.16 5.17 -0.31
N THR A 247 -9.98 6.09 -1.25
CA THR A 247 -8.91 7.10 -1.22
C THR A 247 -9.01 8.05 -0.03
N ILE A 248 -10.22 8.52 0.30
CA ILE A 248 -10.39 9.36 1.50
C ILE A 248 -10.12 8.54 2.76
N SER A 249 -10.66 7.32 2.84
CA SER A 249 -10.51 6.45 4.01
C SER A 249 -9.06 6.00 4.22
N SER A 250 -8.24 5.90 3.16
CA SER A 250 -6.85 5.47 3.24
C SER A 250 -5.98 6.47 4.03
N PHE A 251 -6.28 7.77 4.00
CA PHE A 251 -5.60 8.76 4.86
C PHE A 251 -5.79 8.41 6.35
N PHE A 252 -7.03 8.16 6.75
CA PHE A 252 -7.38 7.84 8.14
C PHE A 252 -6.86 6.47 8.54
N GLY A 253 -6.96 5.47 7.65
CA GLY A 253 -6.37 4.15 7.85
C GLY A 253 -4.85 4.20 8.02
N ALA A 254 -4.15 4.99 7.21
CA ALA A 254 -2.72 5.26 7.34
C ALA A 254 -2.37 5.92 8.66
N TYR A 255 -3.13 6.95 9.04
CA TYR A 255 -2.91 7.67 10.28
C TYR A 255 -3.12 6.80 11.52
N ILE A 256 -4.26 6.13 11.63
CA ILE A 256 -4.62 5.31 12.79
C ILE A 256 -3.67 4.12 12.92
N LEU A 257 -3.47 3.36 11.83
CA LEU A 257 -2.58 2.20 11.87
C LEU A 257 -1.12 2.60 12.07
N GLY A 258 -0.70 3.76 11.59
CA GLY A 258 0.64 4.29 11.87
C GLY A 258 0.87 4.59 13.35
N ILE A 259 -0.12 5.17 14.03
CA ILE A 259 -0.06 5.38 15.49
C ILE A 259 -0.01 4.05 16.24
N ILE A 260 -0.86 3.08 15.85
CA ILE A 260 -0.87 1.75 16.44
C ILE A 260 0.49 1.08 16.24
N ALA A 261 1.06 1.13 15.03
CA ALA A 261 2.36 0.55 14.74
C ALA A 261 3.45 1.12 15.65
N ILE A 262 3.51 2.46 15.82
CA ILE A 262 4.47 3.10 16.74
C ILE A 262 4.28 2.60 18.18
N ASN A 263 3.04 2.57 18.67
CA ASN A 263 2.77 2.21 20.07
C ASN A 263 3.02 0.72 20.34
N GLN A 264 2.77 -0.17 19.38
CA GLN A 264 3.01 -1.61 19.50
C GLN A 264 4.43 -2.01 19.08
N LYS A 265 5.20 -1.11 18.45
CA LYS A 265 6.48 -1.42 17.77
C LYS A 265 6.34 -2.62 16.80
N ASN A 266 5.17 -2.76 16.18
CA ASN A 266 4.77 -3.95 15.41
C ASN A 266 3.78 -3.56 14.30
N ILE A 267 4.00 -4.03 13.07
CA ILE A 267 3.11 -3.73 11.91
C ILE A 267 2.00 -4.76 11.70
N GLY A 268 2.05 -5.90 12.38
CA GLY A 268 1.19 -7.05 12.14
C GLY A 268 -0.31 -6.76 12.31
N ILE A 269 -0.67 -5.85 13.22
CA ILE A 269 -2.08 -5.41 13.34
C ILE A 269 -2.54 -4.75 12.04
N GLY A 270 -1.71 -3.91 11.43
CA GLY A 270 -1.98 -3.34 10.11
C GLY A 270 -2.15 -4.40 9.03
N VAL A 271 -1.28 -5.42 9.02
CA VAL A 271 -1.34 -6.54 8.07
C VAL A 271 -2.68 -7.28 8.19
N VAL A 272 -3.03 -7.70 9.41
CA VAL A 272 -4.30 -8.41 9.66
C VAL A 272 -5.49 -7.57 9.25
N LEU A 273 -5.49 -6.27 9.57
CA LEU A 273 -6.61 -5.38 9.25
C LEU A 273 -6.78 -5.19 7.75
N HIS A 274 -5.68 -5.00 7.00
CA HIS A 274 -5.77 -4.91 5.54
C HIS A 274 -6.30 -6.20 4.93
N CYS A 275 -5.77 -7.34 5.35
CA CYS A 275 -6.22 -8.64 4.88
C CYS A 275 -7.72 -8.83 5.16
N VAL A 276 -8.18 -8.53 6.38
CA VAL A 276 -9.60 -8.64 6.73
C VAL A 276 -10.46 -7.68 5.90
N LEU A 277 -10.07 -6.40 5.79
CA LEU A 277 -10.84 -5.41 5.03
C LEU A 277 -10.94 -5.81 3.55
N ALA A 278 -9.81 -6.07 2.90
CA ALA A 278 -9.75 -6.38 1.47
C ALA A 278 -10.48 -7.69 1.14
N PHE A 279 -10.19 -8.77 1.88
CA PHE A 279 -10.84 -10.06 1.68
C PHE A 279 -12.36 -9.96 1.91
N SER A 280 -12.79 -9.16 2.90
CA SER A 280 -14.22 -8.96 3.15
C SER A 280 -14.90 -8.24 1.97
N VAL A 281 -14.27 -7.21 1.40
CA VAL A 281 -14.81 -6.51 0.22
C VAL A 281 -14.88 -7.44 -0.99
N GLU A 282 -13.83 -8.23 -1.27
CA GLU A 282 -13.84 -9.26 -2.33
C GLU A 282 -15.02 -10.23 -2.15
N MET A 283 -15.14 -10.86 -0.97
CA MET A 283 -16.18 -11.87 -0.74
C MET A 283 -17.60 -11.29 -0.76
N LEU A 284 -17.81 -10.13 -0.14
CA LEU A 284 -19.12 -9.49 -0.09
C LEU A 284 -19.60 -9.00 -1.46
N THR A 285 -18.67 -8.72 -2.39
CA THR A 285 -19.02 -8.35 -3.78
C THR A 285 -19.17 -9.58 -4.66
N LEU A 286 -18.34 -10.61 -4.51
CA LEU A 286 -18.49 -11.91 -5.20
C LEU A 286 -19.81 -12.60 -4.91
N VAL A 287 -20.34 -12.49 -3.69
CA VAL A 287 -21.64 -13.09 -3.34
C VAL A 287 -22.83 -12.31 -3.94
N LYS A 288 -22.62 -11.03 -4.29
CA LYS A 288 -23.65 -10.19 -4.93
C LYS A 288 -23.70 -10.33 -6.45
N SER A 289 -22.59 -10.74 -7.08
CA SER A 289 -22.47 -10.93 -8.54
C SER A 289 -23.08 -12.25 -9.00
#